data_AF-A0A367XI77-F1
#
_entry.id   AF-A0A367XI77-F1
#
_cell.length_a   1.000
_cell.length_b   1.000
_cell.length_c   1.000
_cell.angle_alpha   90.00
_cell.angle_beta   90.00
_cell.angle_gamma   90.00
#
_symmetry.space_group_name_H-M   'P 1'
#
loop_
_entity.id
_entity.type
_entity.pdbx_description
1 polymer ?
#
loop_
_entity_poly.entity_id
_entity_poly.type
_entity_poly.pdbx_seq_one_letter_code
_entity_poly.pdbx_strand_id
1 'polypeptide(L)'
;MKRTIEAFELVEFLIQEYRSKVLNVKDIISDHLRTGKPLPQDLHRVLLNPASSDYLRSCIGALEYVENELLKDLNRMRNYLAQAEVGDALLIAISFSKDVFRSLGTVVGEYPYESNILPPAYDFFSKIDDEMMVVFPRDIDSPLDTKEEIDFANYLRNVHNPWAKYAKP
;
A
#
# COMPACT_ATOMS: atom_id res chain seq x y z
N MET A 1 -21.71 -7.70 -0.33
CA MET A 1 -21.31 -7.55 -1.75
C MET A 1 -20.98 -6.10 -2.09
N LYS A 2 -21.92 -5.15 -2.18
CA LYS A 2 -21.58 -3.73 -2.46
C LYS A 2 -20.49 -3.17 -1.53
N ARG A 3 -20.63 -3.38 -0.22
CA ARG A 3 -19.64 -2.97 0.78
C ARG A 3 -18.26 -3.62 0.56
N THR A 4 -18.23 -4.89 0.16
CA THR A 4 -16.99 -5.63 -0.14
C THR A 4 -16.30 -5.06 -1.37
N ILE A 5 -17.07 -4.63 -2.39
CA ILE A 5 -16.55 -3.89 -3.53
C ILE A 5 -15.92 -2.58 -3.07
N GLU A 6 -16.69 -1.78 -2.31
CA GLU A 6 -16.25 -0.48 -1.79
C GLU A 6 -14.98 -0.61 -0.92
N ALA A 7 -14.83 -1.70 -0.15
CA ALA A 7 -13.65 -1.98 0.65
C ALA A 7 -12.40 -2.24 -0.22
N PHE A 8 -12.49 -3.08 -1.25
CA PHE A 8 -11.35 -3.30 -2.15
C PHE A 8 -11.03 -2.05 -3.00
N GLU A 9 -12.04 -1.27 -3.42
CA GLU A 9 -11.81 0.01 -4.09
C GLU A 9 -11.10 1.02 -3.17
N LEU A 10 -11.43 1.05 -1.87
CA LEU A 10 -10.71 1.84 -0.87
C LEU A 10 -9.24 1.40 -0.76
N VAL A 11 -8.98 0.10 -0.75
CA VAL A 11 -7.60 -0.43 -0.73
C VAL A 11 -6.82 0.06 -1.94
N GLU A 12 -7.38 -0.05 -3.14
CA GLU A 12 -6.74 0.47 -4.35
C GLU A 12 -6.44 1.97 -4.26
N PHE A 13 -7.41 2.75 -3.77
CA PHE A 13 -7.27 4.18 -3.59
C PHE A 13 -6.12 4.51 -2.63
N LEU A 14 -6.08 3.89 -1.45
CA LEU A 14 -5.06 4.15 -0.45
C LEU A 14 -3.67 3.72 -0.92
N ILE A 15 -3.54 2.59 -1.60
CA ILE A 15 -2.25 2.16 -2.19
C ILE A 15 -1.77 3.19 -3.22
N GLN A 16 -2.65 3.67 -4.10
CA GLN A 16 -2.29 4.68 -5.10
C GLN A 16 -1.92 6.01 -4.44
N GLU A 17 -2.66 6.45 -3.42
CA GLU A 17 -2.37 7.68 -2.69
C GLU A 17 -1.00 7.60 -2.01
N TYR A 18 -0.72 6.50 -1.31
CA TYR A 18 0.58 6.32 -0.65
C TYR A 18 1.72 6.23 -1.66
N ARG A 19 1.51 5.52 -2.78
CA ARG A 19 2.48 5.48 -3.89
C ARG A 19 2.79 6.87 -4.43
N SER A 20 1.77 7.73 -4.60
CA SER A 20 1.96 9.13 -5.00
C SER A 20 2.77 9.92 -3.96
N LYS A 21 2.56 9.69 -2.66
CA LYS A 21 3.37 10.30 -1.60
C LYS A 21 4.84 9.87 -1.68
N VAL A 22 5.11 8.57 -1.86
CA VAL A 22 6.47 8.01 -2.04
C VAL A 22 7.17 8.64 -3.25
N LEU A 23 6.47 8.75 -4.40
CA LEU A 23 6.98 9.41 -5.59
C LEU A 23 7.30 10.89 -5.35
N ASN A 24 6.40 11.61 -4.69
CA ASN A 24 6.62 13.02 -4.37
C ASN A 24 7.85 13.23 -3.47
N VAL A 25 8.06 12.38 -2.46
CA VAL A 25 9.27 12.42 -1.62
C VAL A 25 10.51 12.18 -2.47
N LYS A 26 10.48 11.18 -3.36
CA LYS A 26 11.59 10.87 -4.27
C LYS A 26 11.96 12.08 -5.13
N ASP A 27 10.96 12.73 -5.71
CA ASP A 27 11.15 13.89 -6.58
C ASP A 27 11.74 15.08 -5.79
N ILE A 28 11.25 15.33 -4.57
CA ILE A 28 11.79 16.38 -3.68
C ILE A 28 13.26 16.12 -3.37
N ILE A 29 13.64 14.88 -3.01
CA ILE A 29 15.03 14.52 -2.72
C ILE A 29 15.90 14.65 -3.99
N SER A 30 15.38 14.22 -5.14
CA SER A 30 16.08 14.33 -6.43
C SER A 30 16.34 15.78 -6.81
N ASP A 31 15.37 16.67 -6.63
CA ASP A 31 15.52 18.10 -6.87
C ASP A 31 16.51 18.74 -5.89
N HIS A 32 16.50 18.35 -4.61
CA HIS A 32 17.49 18.81 -3.64
C HIS A 32 18.91 18.46 -4.08
N LEU A 33 19.14 17.20 -4.48
CA LEU A 33 20.45 16.74 -4.94
C LEU A 33 20.91 17.40 -6.26
N ARG A 34 19.97 17.66 -7.17
CA ARG A 34 20.28 18.21 -8.51
C ARG A 34 20.47 19.71 -8.51
N THR A 35 19.66 20.44 -7.74
CA THR A 35 19.54 21.90 -7.83
C THR A 35 19.90 22.63 -6.55
N GLY A 36 20.17 21.92 -5.45
CA GLY A 36 20.41 22.51 -4.14
C GLY A 36 19.16 23.08 -3.47
N LYS A 37 17.95 22.83 -4.01
CA LYS A 37 16.69 23.27 -3.42
C LYS A 37 16.55 22.70 -2.01
N PRO A 38 16.26 23.49 -0.97
CA PRO A 38 16.18 22.98 0.40
C PRO A 38 15.08 21.92 0.56
N LEU A 39 15.33 20.90 1.39
CA LEU A 39 14.31 19.92 1.76
C LEU A 39 13.24 20.58 2.63
N PRO A 40 11.96 20.20 2.49
CA PRO A 40 10.91 20.60 3.42
C PRO A 40 11.24 20.17 4.85
N GLN A 41 10.83 20.97 5.84
CA GLN A 41 11.06 20.67 7.26
C GLN A 41 10.49 19.30 7.67
N ASP A 42 9.39 18.88 7.06
CA ASP A 42 8.78 17.57 7.31
C ASP A 42 9.74 16.43 6.95
N LEU A 43 10.42 16.50 5.80
CA LEU A 43 11.42 15.49 5.41
C LEU A 43 12.68 15.53 6.27
N HIS A 44 13.06 16.71 6.80
CA HIS A 44 14.16 16.80 7.76
C HIS A 44 13.90 16.02 9.05
N ARG A 45 12.64 15.81 9.44
CA ARG A 45 12.26 15.05 10.63
C ARG A 45 12.17 13.55 10.35
N VAL A 46 11.78 13.17 9.14
CA VAL A 46 11.58 11.78 8.74
C VAL A 46 12.88 11.10 8.35
N LEU A 47 13.71 11.79 7.55
CA LEU A 47 14.94 11.23 7.01
C LEU A 47 16.01 11.05 8.10
N LEU A 48 16.67 9.90 8.12
CA LEU A 48 17.73 9.58 9.09
C LEU A 48 18.92 10.54 9.00
N ASN A 49 19.34 10.91 7.79
CA ASN A 49 20.49 11.80 7.58
C ASN A 49 20.26 12.76 6.40
N PRO A 50 19.41 13.79 6.57
CA PRO A 50 19.01 14.67 5.47
C PRO A 50 20.14 15.56 4.92
N ALA A 51 21.30 15.62 5.58
CA ALA A 51 22.45 16.38 5.11
C ALA A 51 23.43 15.56 4.24
N SER A 52 23.30 14.24 4.24
CA SER A 52 24.22 13.35 3.52
C SER A 52 23.72 13.04 2.10
N SER A 53 24.44 13.55 1.09
CA SER A 53 24.10 13.28 -0.32
C SER A 53 24.09 11.80 -0.67
N ASP A 54 25.02 11.02 -0.12
CA ASP A 54 25.09 9.57 -0.39
C ASP A 54 23.89 8.83 0.22
N TYR A 55 23.51 9.21 1.45
CA TYR A 55 22.29 8.69 2.08
C TYR A 55 21.03 9.05 1.28
N LEU A 56 20.91 10.30 0.82
CA LEU A 56 19.77 10.74 0.03
C LEU A 56 19.66 10.00 -1.32
N ARG A 57 20.80 9.65 -1.95
CA ARG A 57 20.82 8.79 -3.14
C ARG A 57 20.34 7.37 -2.83
N SER A 58 20.76 6.80 -1.70
CA SER A 58 20.24 5.50 -1.24
C SER A 58 18.74 5.55 -0.95
N CYS A 59 18.24 6.65 -0.38
CA CYS A 59 16.81 6.85 -0.15
C CYS A 59 16.02 6.84 -1.46
N ILE A 60 16.52 7.47 -2.52
CA ILE A 60 15.86 7.42 -3.84
C ILE A 60 15.67 5.96 -4.28
N GLY A 61 16.71 5.13 -4.22
CA GLY A 61 16.60 3.72 -4.59
C GLY A 61 15.61 2.92 -3.73
N ALA A 62 15.58 3.19 -2.42
CA ALA A 62 14.61 2.57 -1.52
C ALA A 62 13.16 3.01 -1.81
N LEU A 63 12.95 4.30 -2.06
CA LEU A 63 11.63 4.84 -2.44
C LEU A 63 11.15 4.29 -3.79
N GLU A 64 12.05 4.11 -4.76
CA GLU A 64 11.74 3.44 -6.03
C GLU A 64 11.37 1.97 -5.84
N TYR A 65 12.07 1.26 -4.96
CA TYR A 65 11.72 -0.11 -4.63
C TYR A 65 10.31 -0.20 -4.01
N VAL A 66 10.02 0.65 -3.01
CA VAL A 66 8.70 0.71 -2.36
C VAL A 66 7.59 1.02 -3.36
N GLU A 67 7.81 2.01 -4.23
CA GLU A 67 6.85 2.41 -5.26
C GLU A 67 6.53 1.27 -6.23
N ASN A 68 7.56 0.54 -6.67
CA ASN A 68 7.40 -0.59 -7.57
C ASN A 68 6.68 -1.78 -6.90
N GLU A 69 7.01 -2.09 -5.64
CA GLU A 69 6.33 -3.18 -4.91
C GLU A 69 4.84 -2.83 -4.65
N LEU A 70 4.53 -1.58 -4.27
CA LEU A 70 3.14 -1.11 -4.15
C LEU A 70 2.35 -1.30 -5.45
N LEU A 71 2.94 -0.91 -6.59
CA LEU A 71 2.31 -1.06 -7.89
C LEU A 71 2.13 -2.54 -8.28
N LYS A 72 3.14 -3.37 -8.02
CA LYS A 72 3.13 -4.80 -8.31
C LYS A 72 2.06 -5.51 -7.50
N ASP A 73 1.98 -5.28 -6.19
CA ASP A 73 0.99 -5.93 -5.33
C ASP A 73 -0.42 -5.44 -5.61
N LEU A 74 -0.61 -4.15 -5.92
CA LEU A 74 -1.90 -3.64 -6.41
C LEU A 74 -2.34 -4.38 -7.68
N ASN A 75 -1.44 -4.56 -8.64
CA ASN A 75 -1.76 -5.26 -9.88
C ASN A 75 -2.05 -6.75 -9.64
N ARG A 76 -1.35 -7.39 -8.70
CA ARG A 76 -1.63 -8.77 -8.29
C ARG A 76 -2.99 -8.89 -7.62
N MET A 77 -3.33 -8.00 -6.68
CA MET A 77 -4.64 -7.96 -6.03
C MET A 77 -5.76 -7.81 -7.06
N ARG A 78 -5.64 -6.83 -7.99
CA ARG A 78 -6.61 -6.64 -9.07
C ARG A 78 -6.78 -7.88 -9.93
N ASN A 79 -5.68 -8.56 -10.27
CA ASN A 79 -5.73 -9.79 -11.05
C ASN A 79 -6.43 -10.94 -10.27
N TYR A 80 -6.14 -11.09 -8.98
CA TYR A 80 -6.82 -12.07 -8.13
C TYR A 80 -8.33 -11.80 -8.04
N LEU A 81 -8.73 -10.54 -7.85
CA LEU A 81 -10.14 -10.15 -7.87
C LEU A 81 -10.78 -10.40 -9.25
N ALA A 82 -10.06 -10.16 -10.35
CA ALA A 82 -10.53 -10.45 -11.71
C ALA A 82 -10.84 -11.94 -11.91
N GLN A 83 -10.07 -12.82 -11.26
CA GLN A 83 -10.22 -14.28 -11.31
C GLN A 83 -11.11 -14.84 -10.18
N ALA A 84 -11.66 -13.97 -9.33
CA ALA A 84 -12.42 -14.32 -8.14
C ALA A 84 -11.62 -15.20 -7.13
N GLU A 85 -10.30 -14.99 -7.06
CA GLU A 85 -9.38 -15.55 -6.06
C GLU A 85 -9.35 -14.62 -4.84
N VAL A 86 -10.45 -14.61 -4.07
CA VAL A 86 -10.69 -13.61 -3.01
C VAL A 86 -9.69 -13.74 -1.86
N GLY A 87 -9.34 -14.96 -1.44
CA GLY A 87 -8.39 -15.19 -0.34
C GLY A 87 -7.02 -14.57 -0.61
N ASP A 88 -6.47 -14.78 -1.80
CA ASP A 88 -5.19 -14.19 -2.21
C ASP A 88 -5.25 -12.66 -2.33
N ALA A 89 -6.36 -12.12 -2.85
CA ALA A 89 -6.58 -10.67 -2.89
C ALA A 89 -6.63 -10.06 -1.48
N LEU A 90 -7.33 -10.72 -0.55
CA LEU A 90 -7.45 -10.30 0.84
C LEU A 90 -6.09 -10.35 1.56
N LEU A 91 -5.32 -11.41 1.37
CA LEU A 91 -3.97 -11.54 1.94
C LEU A 91 -3.06 -10.38 1.51
N ILE A 92 -3.14 -9.97 0.25
CA ILE A 92 -2.41 -8.79 -0.24
C ILE A 92 -2.93 -7.52 0.44
N ALA A 93 -4.24 -7.30 0.47
CA ALA A 93 -4.85 -6.10 1.04
C ALA A 93 -4.40 -5.83 2.49
N ILE A 94 -4.33 -6.86 3.33
CA ILE A 94 -3.97 -6.71 4.75
C ILE A 94 -2.45 -6.73 5.02
N SER A 95 -1.63 -7.06 4.02
CA SER A 95 -0.16 -7.16 4.20
C SER A 95 0.59 -5.88 3.85
N PHE A 96 -0.03 -4.95 3.10
CA PHE A 96 0.61 -3.72 2.61
C PHE A 96 1.30 -2.91 3.70
N SER A 97 0.62 -2.68 4.81
CA SER A 97 1.13 -1.90 5.95
C SER A 97 2.50 -2.40 6.40
N LYS A 98 2.61 -3.72 6.61
CA LYS A 98 3.83 -4.38 7.08
C LYS A 98 4.95 -4.35 6.04
N ASP A 99 4.62 -4.62 4.78
CA ASP A 99 5.62 -4.70 3.71
C ASP A 99 6.22 -3.34 3.38
N VAL A 100 5.38 -2.30 3.36
CA VAL A 100 5.80 -0.91 3.18
C VAL A 100 6.60 -0.42 4.38
N PHE A 101 6.13 -0.70 5.61
CA PHE A 101 6.84 -0.34 6.84
C PHE A 101 8.27 -0.88 6.84
N ARG A 102 8.45 -2.18 6.54
CA ARG A 102 9.76 -2.82 6.45
C ARG A 102 10.63 -2.21 5.36
N SER A 103 10.04 -1.91 4.21
CA SER A 103 10.77 -1.37 3.05
C SER A 103 11.21 0.08 3.24
N LEU A 104 10.48 0.86 4.04
CA LEU A 104 10.85 2.24 4.39
C LEU A 104 11.87 2.34 5.53
N GLY A 105 12.22 1.24 6.20
CA GLY A 105 13.16 1.25 7.34
C GLY A 105 14.57 1.77 7.02
N THR A 106 14.94 1.87 5.74
CA THR A 106 16.21 2.46 5.29
C THR A 106 16.11 3.95 4.94
N VAL A 107 14.89 4.48 4.83
CA VAL A 107 14.58 5.88 4.49
C VAL A 107 14.24 6.71 5.72
N VAL A 108 13.63 6.08 6.73
CA VAL A 108 13.13 6.78 7.91
C VAL A 108 14.00 6.48 9.12
N GLY A 109 14.32 7.52 9.90
CA GLY A 109 15.33 7.43 10.95
C GLY A 109 14.88 6.69 12.21
N GLU A 110 13.74 7.08 12.77
CA GLU A 110 13.16 6.45 13.97
C GLU A 110 11.64 6.31 13.80
N TYR A 111 11.10 5.21 14.32
CA TYR A 111 9.65 5.02 14.47
C TYR A 111 9.28 5.09 15.96
N PRO A 112 8.10 5.65 16.31
CA PRO A 112 7.14 6.31 15.44
C PRO A 112 7.63 7.69 14.98
N TYR A 113 7.20 8.14 13.80
CA TYR A 113 7.41 9.50 13.33
C TYR A 113 6.08 10.09 12.83
N GLU A 114 6.00 11.40 12.70
CA GLU A 114 4.83 12.08 12.13
C GLU A 114 5.24 12.86 10.89
N SER A 115 4.51 12.65 9.79
CA SER A 115 4.73 13.38 8.55
C SER A 115 3.47 13.43 7.72
N ASN A 116 3.22 14.59 7.13
CA ASN A 116 2.13 14.76 6.17
C ASN A 116 2.56 14.37 4.75
N ILE A 117 3.85 14.52 4.43
CA ILE A 117 4.40 14.22 3.10
C ILE A 117 4.60 12.72 2.91
N LEU A 118 5.02 12.01 3.95
CA LEU A 118 5.17 10.56 3.96
C LEU A 118 4.68 10.03 5.30
N PRO A 119 3.37 9.86 5.53
CA PRO A 119 2.85 9.36 6.80
C PRO A 119 3.36 7.93 7.09
N PRO A 120 3.45 7.52 8.36
CA PRO A 120 3.77 6.14 8.69
C PRO A 120 2.81 5.16 8.03
N ALA A 121 3.35 4.10 7.42
CA ALA A 121 2.53 3.12 6.70
C ALA A 121 1.46 2.47 7.58
N TYR A 122 1.79 2.16 8.84
CA TYR A 122 0.85 1.52 9.76
C TYR A 122 -0.34 2.43 10.13
N ASP A 123 -0.10 3.74 10.27
CA ASP A 123 -1.17 4.70 10.53
C ASP A 123 -1.97 4.99 9.26
N PHE A 124 -1.30 5.10 8.11
CA PHE A 124 -1.96 5.43 6.85
C PHE A 124 -2.88 4.30 6.37
N PHE A 125 -2.45 3.05 6.53
CA PHE A 125 -3.19 1.89 6.05
C PHE A 125 -4.11 1.26 7.10
N SER A 126 -4.18 1.78 8.33
CA SER A 126 -5.03 1.19 9.39
C SER A 126 -6.49 1.03 8.96
N LYS A 127 -6.98 1.98 8.14
CA LYS A 127 -8.35 1.94 7.60
C LYS A 127 -8.61 0.73 6.68
N ILE A 128 -7.58 0.20 6.02
CA ILE A 128 -7.70 -1.02 5.24
C ILE A 128 -8.00 -2.19 6.17
N ASP A 129 -7.22 -2.33 7.24
CA ASP A 129 -7.39 -3.40 8.21
C ASP A 129 -8.79 -3.34 8.85
N ASP A 130 -9.21 -2.14 9.25
CA ASP A 130 -10.55 -1.90 9.82
C ASP A 130 -11.68 -2.33 8.87
N GLU A 131 -11.67 -1.87 7.61
CA GLU A 131 -12.73 -2.22 6.66
C GLU A 131 -12.68 -3.69 6.25
N MET A 132 -11.49 -4.27 6.09
CA MET A 132 -11.33 -5.68 5.74
C MET A 132 -11.81 -6.60 6.86
N MET A 133 -11.56 -6.28 8.13
CA MET A 133 -12.13 -7.01 9.26
C MET A 133 -13.66 -6.95 9.29
N VAL A 134 -14.27 -5.86 8.80
CA VAL A 134 -15.73 -5.76 8.75
C VAL A 134 -16.33 -6.59 7.62
N VAL A 135 -15.70 -6.63 6.44
CA VAL A 135 -16.24 -7.38 5.29
C VAL A 135 -15.84 -8.86 5.29
N PHE A 136 -14.72 -9.20 5.92
CA PHE A 136 -14.20 -10.56 6.09
C PHE A 136 -13.82 -10.78 7.56
N PRO A 137 -14.81 -10.89 8.46
CA PRO A 137 -14.54 -11.17 9.86
C PRO A 137 -13.84 -12.52 10.00
N ARG A 138 -12.70 -12.54 10.70
CA ARG A 138 -11.98 -13.78 11.03
C ARG A 138 -12.04 -14.02 12.53
N ASP A 139 -12.65 -15.13 12.92
CA ASP A 139 -12.46 -15.70 14.26
C ASP A 139 -11.16 -16.51 14.29
N ILE A 140 -10.55 -16.61 15.47
CA ILE A 140 -9.27 -17.32 15.69
C ILE A 140 -9.35 -18.79 15.24
N ASP A 141 -10.54 -19.39 15.30
CA ASP A 141 -10.78 -20.79 14.94
C ASP A 141 -11.47 -20.97 13.57
N SER A 142 -11.58 -19.89 12.77
CA SER A 142 -12.23 -19.96 11.46
C SER A 142 -11.42 -20.78 10.44
N PRO A 143 -12.08 -21.48 9.51
CA PRO A 143 -11.42 -22.09 8.35
C PRO A 143 -10.63 -21.05 7.54
N LEU A 144 -9.65 -21.52 6.75
CA LEU A 144 -8.86 -20.65 5.87
C LEU A 144 -9.72 -19.86 4.88
N ASP A 145 -10.73 -20.51 4.30
CA ASP A 145 -11.75 -19.88 3.45
C ASP A 145 -13.03 -19.65 4.26
N THR A 146 -13.38 -18.38 4.48
CA THR A 146 -14.62 -18.00 5.16
C THR A 146 -15.83 -18.09 4.22
N LYS A 147 -17.04 -18.18 4.77
CA LYS A 147 -18.27 -18.18 3.95
C LYS A 147 -18.39 -16.88 3.16
N GLU A 148 -17.97 -15.78 3.76
CA GLU A 148 -17.93 -14.43 3.19
C GLU A 148 -17.02 -14.37 1.96
N GLU A 149 -15.85 -15.01 2.01
CA GLU A 149 -14.94 -15.15 0.87
C GLU A 149 -15.56 -15.95 -0.28
N ILE A 150 -16.21 -17.08 0.03
CA ILE A 150 -16.90 -17.93 -0.95
C ILE A 150 -18.07 -17.16 -1.60
N ASP A 151 -18.90 -16.51 -0.80
CA ASP A 151 -20.06 -15.74 -1.27
C ASP A 151 -19.60 -14.57 -2.16
N PHE A 152 -18.53 -13.89 -1.79
CA PHE A 152 -17.97 -12.81 -2.61
C PHE A 152 -17.35 -13.34 -3.91
N ALA A 153 -16.60 -14.45 -3.87
CA ALA A 153 -16.06 -15.08 -5.07
C ALA A 153 -17.17 -15.48 -6.05
N ASN A 154 -18.27 -16.04 -5.54
CA ASN A 154 -19.44 -16.37 -6.34
C ASN A 154 -20.13 -15.13 -6.92
N TYR A 155 -20.21 -14.03 -6.16
CA TYR A 155 -20.72 -12.75 -6.66
C TYR A 155 -19.86 -12.22 -7.82
N LEU A 156 -18.53 -12.23 -7.68
CA LEU A 156 -17.63 -11.79 -8.74
C LEU A 156 -17.77 -12.65 -10.00
N ARG A 157 -17.89 -13.98 -9.86
CA ARG A 157 -18.05 -14.87 -11.03
C ARG A 157 -19.36 -14.69 -11.78
N ASN A 158 -20.45 -14.47 -11.06
CA ASN A 158 -21.80 -14.66 -11.62
C ASN A 158 -22.64 -13.39 -11.71
N VAL A 159 -22.29 -12.32 -10.99
CA VAL A 159 -23.13 -11.13 -10.88
C VAL A 159 -22.42 -9.91 -11.46
N HIS A 160 -21.32 -9.49 -10.85
CA HIS A 160 -20.58 -8.31 -11.28
C HIS A 160 -19.14 -8.34 -10.77
N ASN A 161 -18.18 -8.17 -11.67
CA ASN A 161 -16.77 -8.05 -11.34
C ASN A 161 -16.18 -6.76 -11.92
N PRO A 162 -16.01 -5.70 -11.11
CA PRO A 162 -15.36 -4.45 -11.53
C PRO A 162 -13.91 -4.65 -12.02
N TRP A 163 -13.27 -5.73 -11.57
CA TRP A 163 -11.87 -6.05 -11.86
C TRP A 163 -11.68 -6.94 -13.08
N ALA A 164 -12.74 -7.42 -13.74
CA ALA A 164 -12.63 -8.30 -14.89
C ALA A 164 -11.68 -7.78 -15.99
N LYS A 165 -11.60 -6.45 -16.15
CA LYS A 165 -10.67 -5.77 -17.08
C LYS A 165 -9.18 -5.98 -16.78
N TYR A 166 -8.83 -6.46 -15.59
CA TYR A 166 -7.46 -6.74 -15.15
C TYR A 166 -7.08 -8.22 -15.26
N ALA A 167 -8.00 -9.09 -15.70
CA ALA A 167 -7.68 -10.48 -15.96
C ALA A 167 -6.56 -10.54 -17.01
N LYS A 168 -5.40 -11.06 -16.62
CA LYS A 168 -4.37 -11.42 -17.59
C LYS A 168 -4.81 -12.69 -18.33
N PRO A 169 -4.60 -12.76 -19.67
CA PRO A 169 -4.85 -13.98 -20.43
C PRO A 169 -3.95 -15.14 -20.00
#